data_AF-A0A1H3L7V5-F1
#
_entry.id   AF-A0A1H3L7V5-F1
#
_cell.length_a   1.000
_cell.length_b   1.000
_cell.length_c   1.000
_cell.angle_alpha   90.00
_cell.angle_beta   90.00
_cell.angle_gamma   90.00
#
_symmetry.space_group_name_H-M   'P 1'
#
loop_
_entity.id
_entity.type
_entity.pdbx_description
1 polymer ?
#
loop_
_entity_poly.entity_id
_entity_poly.type
_entity_poly.pdbx_seq_one_letter_code
_entity_poly.pdbx_strand_id
1 'polypeptide(L)'
;MKSFLCLGHRAGNFSGVSSPLLAAVTDEPLSVADHEAAVADEAAGAVVSFSGVVRDHDGGRSVTELEYVGHPTAAGLIAEIAAEFAARPDVRAVAVSHRVGLLGIGDVALACAISAAHRGAAFTACAELVDEVKARLPIWKRQVFTDGEEEWVACP
;
A
#
# COMPACT_ATOMS: atom_id res chain seq x y z
N MET A 1 -23.88 45.46 -35.71
CA MET A 1 -23.77 46.13 -34.41
C MET A 1 -24.01 45.06 -33.35
N LYS A 2 -22.97 44.68 -32.59
CA LYS A 2 -22.94 44.16 -31.19
C LYS A 2 -24.03 43.12 -30.80
N SER A 3 -23.76 41.94 -30.22
CA SER A 3 -22.62 41.47 -29.42
C SER A 3 -22.72 39.96 -29.22
N PHE A 4 -21.54 39.33 -29.13
CA PHE A 4 -21.28 38.06 -28.45
C PHE A 4 -21.55 38.18 -26.94
N LEU A 5 -22.10 37.14 -26.31
CA LEU A 5 -21.93 36.76 -24.89
C LEU A 5 -22.49 35.32 -24.76
N CYS A 6 -21.64 34.31 -24.93
CA CYS A 6 -20.84 33.63 -23.89
C CYS A 6 -21.68 32.72 -22.98
N LEU A 7 -21.46 31.41 -23.15
CA LEU A 7 -21.97 30.29 -22.37
C LEU A 7 -21.67 30.48 -20.88
N GLY A 8 -22.72 30.47 -20.04
CA GLY A 8 -22.59 30.17 -18.62
C GLY A 8 -22.68 28.66 -18.40
N HIS A 9 -21.60 27.93 -18.69
CA HIS A 9 -21.43 26.57 -18.16
C HIS A 9 -21.21 26.71 -16.65
N ARG A 10 -22.18 26.24 -15.85
CA ARG A 10 -21.99 26.11 -14.39
C ARG A 10 -20.86 25.12 -14.17
N ALA A 11 -19.71 25.62 -13.72
CA ALA A 11 -18.66 24.79 -13.15
C ALA A 11 -19.26 24.02 -11.97
N GLY A 12 -19.35 22.70 -12.09
CA GLY A 12 -19.61 21.84 -10.96
C GLY A 12 -18.46 21.99 -9.97
N ASN A 13 -18.78 22.36 -8.73
CA ASN A 13 -17.85 22.33 -7.61
C ASN A 13 -17.51 20.86 -7.32
N PHE A 14 -16.44 20.34 -7.91
CA PHE A 14 -15.73 19.18 -7.37
C PHE A 14 -14.82 19.70 -6.27
N SER A 15 -15.33 19.75 -5.03
CA SER A 15 -14.48 19.76 -3.85
C SER A 15 -13.82 18.38 -3.78
N GLY A 16 -12.69 18.23 -4.47
CA GLY A 16 -11.83 17.07 -4.35
C GLY A 16 -11.28 17.04 -2.93
N VAL A 17 -11.93 16.27 -2.07
CA VAL A 17 -11.35 15.89 -0.78
C VAL A 17 -10.21 14.94 -1.13
N SER A 18 -8.97 15.41 -1.04
CA SER A 18 -7.81 14.54 -1.11
C SER A 18 -7.84 13.68 0.14
N SER A 19 -8.27 12.43 0.01
CA SER A 19 -8.19 11.42 1.04
C SER A 19 -6.78 11.40 1.65
N PRO A 20 -6.63 11.31 2.99
CA PRO A 20 -5.31 11.20 3.59
C PRO A 20 -4.60 9.97 3.03
N LEU A 21 -3.37 10.20 2.58
CA LEU A 21 -2.55 9.24 1.83
C LEU A 21 -1.22 9.06 2.55
N LEU A 22 -0.97 7.87 3.07
CA LEU A 22 0.35 7.44 3.53
C LEU A 22 0.87 6.39 2.55
N ALA A 23 1.93 6.69 1.81
CA ALA A 23 2.49 5.78 0.82
C ALA A 23 4.02 5.85 0.84
N ALA A 24 4.70 4.76 1.22
CA ALA A 24 6.15 4.80 1.40
C ALA A 24 6.87 3.48 1.07
N VAL A 25 8.11 3.61 0.60
CA VAL A 25 9.11 2.54 0.68
C VAL A 25 10.20 3.03 1.64
N THR A 26 10.55 2.23 2.64
CA THR A 26 11.47 2.62 3.71
C THR A 26 12.27 1.43 4.21
N ASP A 27 13.44 1.64 4.82
CA ASP A 27 14.21 0.62 5.54
C ASP A 27 13.85 0.53 7.04
N GLU A 28 13.07 1.48 7.54
CA GLU A 28 12.63 1.55 8.94
C GLU A 28 11.52 0.52 9.25
N PRO A 29 11.43 0.03 10.50
CA PRO A 29 10.33 -0.84 10.93
C PRO A 29 8.94 -0.24 10.70
N LEU A 30 8.00 -1.05 10.23
CA LEU A 30 6.62 -0.63 9.98
C LEU A 30 5.70 -0.94 11.17
N SER A 31 4.84 0.01 11.51
CA SER A 31 3.76 -0.14 12.49
C SER A 31 2.41 -0.18 11.77
N VAL A 32 1.68 -1.31 11.89
CA VAL A 32 0.32 -1.43 11.34
C VAL A 32 -0.64 -0.47 12.06
N ALA A 33 -0.45 -0.26 13.36
CA ALA A 33 -1.25 0.67 14.14
C ALA A 33 -1.10 2.13 13.63
N ASP A 34 0.10 2.51 13.18
CA ASP A 34 0.34 3.84 12.62
C ASP A 34 -0.39 4.00 11.27
N HIS A 35 -0.49 2.92 10.49
CA HIS A 35 -1.25 2.90 9.24
C HIS A 35 -2.77 2.97 9.51
N GLU A 36 -3.27 2.26 10.51
CA GLU A 36 -4.67 2.34 10.96
C GLU A 36 -5.01 3.76 11.43
N ALA A 37 -4.12 4.39 12.20
CA ALA A 37 -4.29 5.76 12.66
C ALA A 37 -4.27 6.77 11.50
N ALA A 38 -3.42 6.56 10.49
CA ALA A 38 -3.32 7.42 9.31
C ALA A 38 -4.60 7.40 8.44
N VAL A 39 -5.39 6.33 8.49
CA VAL A 39 -6.65 6.22 7.74
C VAL A 39 -7.91 6.47 8.58
N ALA A 40 -7.75 6.85 9.85
CA ALA A 40 -8.87 7.16 10.72
C ALA A 40 -9.65 8.38 10.18
N ASP A 41 -10.95 8.21 9.97
CA ASP A 41 -11.85 9.22 9.40
C ASP A 41 -13.22 9.14 10.10
N GLU A 42 -13.80 10.28 10.48
CA GLU A 42 -15.06 10.33 11.23
C GLU A 42 -16.27 9.76 10.48
N ALA A 43 -16.19 9.71 9.15
CA ALA A 43 -17.21 9.18 8.27
C ALA A 43 -16.90 7.75 7.80
N ALA A 44 -15.80 7.14 8.26
CA ALA A 44 -15.52 5.73 8.07
C ALA A 44 -16.23 4.87 9.12
N GLY A 45 -17.01 3.89 8.66
CA GLY A 45 -17.64 2.89 9.52
C GLY A 45 -16.80 1.61 9.67
N ALA A 46 -15.67 1.52 8.96
CA ALA A 46 -14.74 0.41 9.05
C ALA A 46 -13.31 0.83 8.64
N VAL A 47 -12.34 0.25 9.33
CA VAL A 47 -10.92 0.21 8.94
C VAL A 47 -10.55 -1.27 8.81
N VAL A 48 -9.86 -1.62 7.72
CA VAL A 48 -9.29 -2.96 7.51
C VAL A 48 -7.80 -2.78 7.27
N SER A 49 -7.00 -3.56 7.99
CA SER A 49 -5.54 -3.55 7.87
C SER A 49 -5.01 -4.92 7.47
N PHE A 50 -3.82 -4.91 6.88
CA PHE A 50 -3.05 -6.08 6.48
C PHE A 50 -1.60 -5.93 6.94
N SER A 51 -1.02 -7.05 7.37
CA SER A 51 0.38 -7.16 7.75
C SER A 51 1.03 -8.34 7.02
N GLY A 52 1.95 -8.03 6.10
CA GLY A 52 2.82 -9.01 5.46
C GLY A 52 4.02 -9.30 6.35
N VAL A 53 3.90 -10.32 7.18
CA VAL A 53 4.94 -10.69 8.17
C VAL A 53 5.92 -11.72 7.60
N VAL A 54 7.22 -11.54 7.87
CA VAL A 54 8.24 -12.53 7.53
C VAL A 54 8.05 -13.80 8.33
N ARG A 55 7.90 -14.93 7.63
CA ARG A 55 7.75 -16.27 8.22
C ARG A 55 9.12 -16.93 8.40
N ASP A 56 9.20 -17.90 9.30
CA ASP A 56 10.39 -18.71 9.58
C ASP A 56 10.66 -19.83 8.55
N HIS A 57 9.74 -20.00 7.59
CA HIS A 57 9.86 -20.97 6.51
C HIS A 57 9.31 -20.44 5.19
N ASP A 58 9.91 -20.88 4.09
CA ASP A 58 9.39 -20.68 2.73
C ASP A 58 9.58 -21.97 1.92
N GLY A 59 8.56 -22.39 1.17
CA GLY A 59 8.61 -23.64 0.39
C GLY A 59 8.93 -24.91 1.20
N GLY A 60 8.72 -24.91 2.53
CA GLY A 60 9.06 -26.01 3.44
C GLY A 60 10.51 -26.01 3.95
N ARG A 61 11.29 -24.97 3.67
CA ARG A 61 12.68 -24.80 4.12
C ARG A 61 12.77 -23.68 5.15
N SER A 62 13.62 -23.85 6.16
CA SER A 62 13.89 -22.82 7.19
C SER A 62 14.73 -21.68 6.60
N VAL A 63 14.28 -20.45 6.82
CA VAL A 63 14.97 -19.23 6.35
C VAL A 63 15.74 -18.61 7.51
N THR A 64 17.01 -18.25 7.28
CA THR A 64 17.87 -17.60 8.29
C THR A 64 17.95 -16.08 8.11
N GLU A 65 17.83 -15.61 6.87
CA GLU A 65 17.94 -14.19 6.51
C GLU A 65 16.98 -13.89 5.36
N LEU A 66 16.32 -12.73 5.43
CA LEU A 66 15.48 -12.21 4.36
C LEU A 66 15.84 -10.76 4.10
N GLU A 67 16.11 -10.43 2.85
CA GLU A 67 16.42 -9.08 2.38
C GLU A 67 15.46 -8.66 1.28
N TYR A 68 14.88 -7.47 1.41
CA TYR A 68 14.09 -6.84 0.35
C TYR A 68 14.91 -5.77 -0.36
N VAL A 69 15.06 -5.88 -1.67
CA VAL A 69 15.78 -4.90 -2.50
C VAL A 69 14.78 -4.19 -3.40
N GLY A 70 14.67 -2.87 -3.26
CA GLY A 70 13.75 -2.06 -4.08
C GLY A 70 14.44 -1.31 -5.21
N HIS A 71 13.81 -1.29 -6.40
CA HIS A 71 14.24 -0.41 -7.48
C HIS A 71 14.00 1.07 -7.09
N PRO A 72 14.83 2.04 -7.55
CA PRO A 72 14.65 3.46 -7.22
C PRO A 72 13.26 4.05 -7.57
N THR A 73 12.51 3.42 -8.47
CA THR A 73 11.15 3.85 -8.85
C THR A 73 10.07 3.35 -7.90
N ALA A 74 10.37 2.42 -6.99
CA ALA A 74 9.37 1.78 -6.12
C ALA A 74 8.62 2.81 -5.26
N ALA A 75 9.32 3.80 -4.70
CA ALA A 75 8.68 4.86 -3.90
C ALA A 75 7.68 5.71 -4.70
N GLY A 76 7.95 5.97 -5.98
CA GLY A 76 7.00 6.67 -6.85
C GLY A 76 5.80 5.81 -7.19
N LEU A 77 6.03 4.54 -7.50
CA LEU A 77 4.97 3.62 -7.93
C LEU A 77 4.03 3.23 -6.79
N ILE A 78 4.52 3.04 -5.56
CA ILE A 78 3.64 2.78 -4.42
C ILE A 78 2.71 3.97 -4.14
N ALA A 79 3.21 5.21 -4.33
CA ALA A 79 2.40 6.42 -4.20
C ALA A 79 1.35 6.53 -5.30
N GLU A 80 1.69 6.16 -6.53
CA GLU A 80 0.76 6.09 -7.66
C GLU A 80 -0.37 5.09 -7.40
N ILE A 81 -0.03 3.85 -7.03
CA ILE A 81 -1.01 2.81 -6.68
C ILE A 81 -1.92 3.29 -5.55
N ALA A 82 -1.35 3.83 -4.47
CA ALA A 82 -2.14 4.30 -3.34
C ALA A 82 -3.10 5.44 -3.73
N ALA A 83 -2.68 6.34 -4.63
CA ALA A 83 -3.52 7.40 -5.16
C ALA A 83 -4.67 6.88 -6.04
N GLU A 84 -4.43 5.84 -6.84
CA GLU A 84 -5.49 5.16 -7.63
C GLU A 84 -6.60 4.60 -6.73
N PHE A 85 -6.23 3.98 -5.60
CA PHE A 85 -7.18 3.46 -4.62
C PHE A 85 -7.88 4.57 -3.84
N ALA A 86 -7.15 5.62 -3.47
CA ALA A 86 -7.70 6.77 -2.75
C ALA A 86 -8.73 7.56 -3.57
N ALA A 87 -8.67 7.47 -4.91
CA ALA A 87 -9.63 8.08 -5.83
C ALA A 87 -10.94 7.27 -5.99
N ARG A 88 -11.03 6.06 -5.43
CA ARG A 88 -12.24 5.23 -5.51
C ARG A 88 -13.35 5.82 -4.61
N PRO A 89 -14.62 5.85 -5.08
CA PRO A 89 -15.70 6.51 -4.35
C PRO A 89 -16.12 5.79 -3.05
N ASP A 90 -15.78 4.52 -2.91
CA ASP A 90 -16.07 3.67 -1.75
C ASP A 90 -14.92 3.63 -0.72
N VAL A 91 -13.79 4.26 -1.02
CA VAL A 91 -12.62 4.39 -0.15
C VAL A 91 -12.57 5.79 0.46
N ARG A 92 -12.24 5.88 1.75
CA ARG A 92 -12.10 7.15 2.49
C ARG A 92 -10.66 7.57 2.67
N ALA A 93 -9.78 6.62 2.98
CA ALA A 93 -8.36 6.88 3.16
C ALA A 93 -7.54 5.61 2.89
N VAL A 94 -6.28 5.83 2.50
CA VAL A 94 -5.34 4.76 2.13
C VAL A 94 -4.00 4.98 2.81
N ALA A 95 -3.51 3.93 3.47
CA ALA A 95 -2.15 3.87 3.97
C ALA A 95 -1.50 2.57 3.50
N VAL A 96 -0.32 2.64 2.88
CA VAL A 96 0.46 1.48 2.49
C VAL A 96 1.96 1.76 2.50
N SER A 97 2.73 0.90 3.15
CA SER A 97 4.19 1.00 3.15
C SER A 97 4.84 -0.35 2.97
N HIS A 98 5.92 -0.39 2.19
CA HIS A 98 6.76 -1.57 2.04
C HIS A 98 8.15 -1.32 2.63
N ARG A 99 8.64 -2.26 3.44
CA ARG A 99 9.96 -2.23 4.03
C ARG A 99 10.99 -2.88 3.10
N VAL A 100 12.15 -2.25 2.96
CA VAL A 100 13.32 -2.77 2.25
C VAL A 100 14.48 -2.99 3.22
N GLY A 101 15.56 -3.61 2.76
CA GLY A 101 16.70 -3.99 3.59
C GLY A 101 16.50 -5.34 4.27
N LEU A 102 17.27 -5.57 5.34
CA LEU A 102 17.25 -6.82 6.10
C LEU A 102 16.08 -6.84 7.08
N LEU A 103 15.30 -7.93 7.03
CA LEU A 103 14.18 -8.16 7.93
C LEU A 103 14.37 -9.48 8.70
N GLY A 104 14.06 -9.44 9.99
CA GLY A 104 14.01 -10.61 10.84
C GLY A 104 12.69 -11.38 10.70
N ILE A 105 12.67 -12.63 11.15
CA ILE A 105 11.44 -13.40 11.32
C ILE A 105 10.50 -12.63 12.27
N GLY A 106 9.24 -12.46 11.86
CA GLY A 106 8.24 -11.68 12.60
C GLY A 106 8.19 -10.19 12.23
N ASP A 107 9.15 -9.66 11.47
CA ASP A 107 9.09 -8.28 11.00
C ASP A 107 7.99 -8.10 9.94
N VAL A 108 7.42 -6.88 9.92
CA VAL A 108 6.43 -6.48 8.91
C VAL A 108 7.14 -5.95 7.67
N ALA A 109 6.99 -6.66 6.56
CA ALA A 109 7.49 -6.26 5.25
C ALA A 109 6.53 -5.34 4.49
N LEU A 110 5.22 -5.54 4.66
CA LEU A 110 4.18 -4.75 4.01
C LEU A 110 3.08 -4.43 5.01
N ALA A 111 2.88 -3.15 5.30
CA ALA A 111 1.76 -2.68 6.10
C ALA A 111 0.77 -1.97 5.19
N CYS A 112 -0.52 -2.28 5.34
CA CYS A 112 -1.59 -1.67 4.56
C CYS A 112 -2.79 -1.42 5.47
N ALA A 113 -3.48 -0.29 5.29
CA ALA A 113 -4.76 0.00 5.91
C ALA A 113 -5.66 0.79 4.95
N ILE A 114 -6.94 0.46 4.94
CA ILE A 114 -7.99 1.16 4.18
C ILE A 114 -9.13 1.49 5.13
N SER A 115 -9.65 2.70 5.04
CA SER A 115 -10.92 3.05 5.67
C SER A 115 -12.02 3.25 4.63
N ALA A 116 -13.24 2.85 5.00
CA ALA A 116 -14.43 2.98 4.16
C ALA A 116 -15.68 3.22 5.02
N ALA A 117 -16.76 3.70 4.39
CA ALA A 117 -18.05 3.86 5.09
C ALA A 117 -18.60 2.53 5.62
N HIS A 118 -18.32 1.41 4.93
CA HIS A 118 -18.81 0.09 5.29
C HIS A 118 -17.74 -0.98 5.12
N ARG A 119 -17.76 -1.99 6.00
CA ARG A 119 -16.75 -3.07 6.04
C ARG A 119 -16.54 -3.81 4.71
N GLY A 120 -17.60 -4.00 3.92
CA GLY A 120 -17.52 -4.73 2.66
C GLY A 120 -16.54 -4.09 1.68
N ALA A 121 -16.67 -2.77 1.48
CA ALA A 121 -15.75 -2.00 0.66
C ALA A 121 -14.32 -1.99 1.23
N ALA A 122 -14.17 -1.82 2.55
CA ALA A 122 -12.86 -1.83 3.20
C ALA A 122 -12.10 -3.15 2.99
N PHE A 123 -12.78 -4.31 3.15
CA PHE A 123 -12.17 -5.62 2.92
C PHE A 123 -11.75 -5.81 1.46
N THR A 124 -12.65 -5.51 0.51
CA THR A 124 -12.36 -5.65 -0.92
C THR A 124 -11.19 -4.76 -1.33
N ALA A 125 -11.24 -3.47 -0.98
CA ALA A 125 -10.20 -2.52 -1.36
C ALA A 125 -8.84 -2.83 -0.71
N CYS A 126 -8.81 -3.28 0.55
CA CYS A 126 -7.55 -3.66 1.21
C CYS A 126 -6.91 -4.89 0.57
N ALA A 127 -7.70 -5.91 0.21
CA ALA A 127 -7.19 -7.10 -0.46
C ALA A 127 -6.63 -6.74 -1.85
N GLU A 128 -7.41 -6.01 -2.65
CA GLU A 128 -7.00 -5.57 -3.99
C GLU A 128 -5.75 -4.68 -3.95
N LEU A 129 -5.62 -3.79 -2.96
CA LEU A 129 -4.43 -2.93 -2.82
C LEU A 129 -3.17 -3.75 -2.55
N VAL A 130 -3.26 -4.75 -1.67
CA VAL A 130 -2.12 -5.63 -1.37
C VAL A 130 -1.71 -6.43 -2.61
N ASP A 131 -2.68 -6.95 -3.36
CA ASP A 131 -2.43 -7.69 -4.59
C ASP A 131 -1.78 -6.79 -5.66
N GLU A 132 -2.28 -5.56 -5.82
CA GLU A 132 -1.77 -4.60 -6.80
C GLU A 132 -0.34 -4.14 -6.46
N VAL A 133 -0.06 -3.87 -5.19
CA VAL A 133 1.30 -3.56 -4.72
C VAL A 133 2.24 -4.72 -5.02
N LYS A 134 1.85 -5.96 -4.73
CA LYS A 134 2.70 -7.13 -5.02
C LYS A 134 2.86 -7.40 -6.52
N ALA A 135 1.90 -7.01 -7.34
CA ALA A 135 1.94 -7.24 -8.78
C ALA A 135 2.76 -6.20 -9.54
N ARG A 136 2.91 -4.98 -9.01
CA ARG A 136 3.53 -3.86 -9.72
C ARG A 136 4.82 -3.35 -9.09
N LEU A 137 4.99 -3.52 -7.78
CA LEU A 137 6.08 -2.86 -7.07
C LEU A 137 7.40 -3.59 -7.34
N PRO A 138 8.41 -2.94 -7.95
CA PRO A 138 9.68 -3.57 -8.31
C PRO A 138 10.57 -3.74 -7.08
N ILE A 139 10.18 -4.67 -6.20
CA ILE A 139 10.89 -5.07 -4.99
C ILE A 139 11.13 -6.58 -5.05
N TRP A 140 12.38 -6.98 -4.89
CA TRP A 140 12.79 -8.38 -4.91
C TRP A 140 13.09 -8.86 -3.49
N LYS A 141 12.69 -10.09 -3.19
CA LYS A 141 13.02 -10.80 -1.95
C LYS A 141 14.20 -11.71 -2.21
N ARG A 142 15.33 -11.47 -1.53
CA ARG A 142 16.43 -12.43 -1.40
C ARG A 142 16.26 -13.17 -0.08
N GLN A 143 16.33 -14.49 -0.11
CA GLN A 143 16.29 -15.31 1.10
C GLN A 143 17.47 -16.27 1.16
N VAL A 144 18.04 -16.42 2.36
CA VAL A 144 19.12 -17.36 2.65
C VAL A 144 18.57 -18.46 3.55
N PHE A 145 18.84 -19.71 3.18
CA PHE A 145 18.40 -20.88 3.92
C PHE A 145 19.47 -21.41 4.88
N THR A 146 19.07 -22.26 5.82
CA THR A 146 19.98 -22.85 6.83
C THR A 146 21.12 -23.70 6.24
N ASP A 147 20.98 -24.17 5.00
CA ASP A 147 22.00 -24.92 4.26
C ASP A 147 22.98 -24.01 3.49
N GLY A 148 22.78 -22.69 3.53
CA GLY A 148 23.60 -21.69 2.86
C GLY A 148 23.19 -21.40 1.41
N GLU A 149 22.14 -22.05 0.89
CA GLU A 149 21.59 -21.73 -0.43
C GLU A 149 20.86 -20.38 -0.40
N GLU A 150 20.90 -19.67 -1.53
CA GLU A 150 20.19 -18.40 -1.72
C GLU A 150 19.14 -18.51 -2.82
N GLU A 151 17.99 -17.89 -2.60
CA GLU A 151 16.91 -17.80 -3.58
C GLU A 151 16.45 -16.35 -3.74
N TRP A 152 16.26 -15.93 -4.98
CA TRP A 152 15.66 -14.66 -5.34
C TRP A 152 14.24 -14.89 -5.82
N VAL A 153 13.28 -14.32 -5.10
CA VAL A 153 11.87 -14.29 -5.48
C VAL A 153 11.53 -12.88 -5.92
N ALA A 154 11.10 -12.74 -7.16
CA ALA A 154 10.59 -11.45 -7.66
C ALA A 154 9.15 -11.22 -7.18
N CYS A 155 8.84 -10.01 -6.68
CA CYS A 155 7.59 -9.38 -7.10
C CYS A 155 7.83 -8.83 -8.50
N PRO A 156 6.99 -9.17 -9.50
CA PRO A 156 7.18 -8.78 -10.90
C PRO A 156 7.32 -7.28 -11.13
#